data_AF-A0A747QPA1-F1
#
_entry.id   AF-A0A747QPA1-F1
#
_cell.length_a   1.000
_cell.length_b   1.000
_cell.length_c   1.000
_cell.angle_alpha   90.00
_cell.angle_beta   90.00
_cell.angle_gamma   90.00
#
_symmetry.space_group_name_H-M   'P 1'
#
loop_
_entity.id
_entity.type
_entity.pdbx_description
1 polymer ?
#
loop_
_entity_poly.entity_id
_entity_poly.type
_entity_poly.pdbx_seq_one_letter_code
_entity_poly.pdbx_strand_id
1 'polypeptide(L)' 'MATMAELYEARAALHDLMTGKRVATVQKDGRRVEFTATSVGDLKKYITEMEASLKTGGR' A
#
# COMPACT_ATOMS: atom_id res chain seq x y z
N MET A 1 7.33 -0.20 12.02
CA MET A 1 5.96 -0.48 12.47
C MET A 1 5.05 0.13 11.42
N ALA A 2 4.41 -0.69 10.59
CA ALA A 2 3.46 -0.16 9.63
C ALA A 2 2.30 0.50 10.39
N THR A 3 1.94 1.73 10.04
CA THR A 3 0.87 2.48 10.69
C THR A 3 -0.40 2.50 9.84
N MET A 4 -1.55 2.81 10.44
CA MET A 4 -2.80 3.00 9.68
C MET A 4 -2.66 4.03 8.54
N ALA A 5 -1.73 4.99 8.66
CA ALA A 5 -1.43 5.96 7.61
C ALA A 5 -0.82 5.31 6.37
N GLU A 6 0.15 4.42 6.54
CA GLU A 6 0.79 3.68 5.42
C GLU A 6 -0.22 2.80 4.68
N LEU A 7 -1.20 2.25 5.42
CA LEU A 7 -2.28 1.48 4.83
C LEU A 7 -3.21 2.33 3.95
N TYR A 8 -3.54 3.52 4.44
CA TYR A 8 -4.34 4.49 3.69
C TYR A 8 -3.61 4.95 2.43
N GLU A 9 -2.31 5.25 2.53
CA GLU A 9 -1.48 5.61 1.38
C GLU A 9 -1.42 4.48 0.35
N ALA A 10 -1.23 3.23 0.78
CA ALA A 10 -1.18 2.08 -0.11
C ALA A 10 -2.52 1.88 -0.85
N ARG A 11 -3.65 2.07 -0.14
CA ARG A 11 -4.99 1.98 -0.73
C ARG A 11 -5.29 3.14 -1.68
N ALA A 12 -4.85 4.35 -1.34
CA ALA A 12 -4.93 5.52 -2.22
C ALA A 12 -4.12 5.30 -3.49
N ALA A 13 -2.90 4.75 -3.37
CA ALA A 13 -2.06 4.39 -4.49
C ALA A 13 -2.72 3.34 -5.40
N LEU A 14 -3.38 2.33 -4.82
CA LEU A 14 -4.14 1.35 -5.58
C LEU A 14 -5.27 2.01 -6.38
N HIS A 15 -6.02 2.91 -5.74
CA HIS A 15 -7.11 3.63 -6.38
C HIS A 15 -6.61 4.56 -7.49
N ASP A 16 -5.52 5.27 -7.25
CA ASP A 16 -4.83 6.09 -8.24
C ASP A 16 -4.44 5.26 -9.48
N LEU A 17 -3.83 4.09 -9.29
CA LEU A 17 -3.48 3.20 -10.39
C LEU A 17 -4.72 2.70 -11.16
N MET A 18 -5.83 2.44 -10.45
CA MET A 18 -7.09 2.00 -11.07
C MET A 18 -7.86 3.13 -11.76
N THR A 19 -7.67 4.39 -11.33
CA THR A 19 -8.31 5.57 -11.93
C THR A 19 -7.57 6.12 -13.16
N GLY A 20 -6.45 5.51 -13.54
CA GLY A 20 -5.69 5.85 -14.74
C GLY A 20 -4.33 6.48 -14.48
N LYS A 21 -3.90 6.60 -13.22
CA LYS A 21 -2.54 7.02 -12.89
C LYS A 21 -1.56 5.90 -13.27
N ARG A 22 -0.47 6.25 -13.94
CA ARG A 22 0.53 5.26 -14.39
C ARG A 22 1.42 4.75 -13.26
N VAL A 23 1.67 5.60 -12.27
CA VAL A 23 2.56 5.33 -11.13
C VAL A 23 1.94 5.90 -9.87
N ALA A 24 2.02 5.16 -8.77
CA ALA A 24 1.62 5.60 -7.45
C ALA A 24 2.73 5.35 -6.43
N THR A 25 3.01 6.35 -5.61
CA THR A 25 4.04 6.31 -4.56
C THR A 25 3.41 6.00 -3.21
N VAL A 26 4.04 5.10 -2.46
CA VAL A 26 3.62 4.72 -1.11
C VAL A 26 4.81 4.86 -0.16
N GLN A 27 4.61 5.41 1.03
CA GLN A 27 5.60 5.36 2.10
C GLN A 27 5.56 3.97 2.76
N LYS A 28 6.72 3.33 2.84
CA LYS A 28 6.93 2.04 3.51
C LYS A 28 8.18 2.13 4.37
N ASP A 29 8.02 2.03 5.69
CA ASP A 29 9.15 2.04 6.64
C ASP A 29 10.09 3.25 6.44
N GLY A 30 9.52 4.42 6.11
CA GLY A 30 10.26 5.66 5.84
C GLY A 30 10.94 5.73 4.46
N ARG A 31 10.64 4.78 3.56
CA ARG A 31 11.09 4.79 2.16
C ARG A 31 9.90 4.94 1.23
N ARG A 32 10.02 5.78 0.20
CA ARG A 32 9.04 5.80 -0.89
C ARG A 32 9.26 4.61 -1.81
N VAL A 33 8.20 3.86 -2.03
CA VAL A 33 8.13 2.77 -3.01
C VAL A 33 7.13 3.16 -4.08
N GLU A 34 7.55 3.06 -5.33
CA GLU A 34 6.71 3.32 -6.50
C GLU A 34 6.09 2.02 -7.00
N PHE A 35 4.78 2.05 -7.20
CA PHE A 35 4.00 0.97 -7.78
C PHE A 35 3.41 1.43 -9.11
N THR A 36 3.32 0.51 -10.04
CA THR A 36 2.76 0.75 -11.39
C THR A 36 1.69 -0.30 -11.68
N ALA A 37 1.03 -0.17 -12.84
CA ALA A 37 -0.01 -1.12 -13.26
C ALA A 37 0.48 -2.59 -13.27
N THR A 38 1.76 -2.85 -13.56
CA THR A 38 2.34 -4.20 -13.51
C THR A 38 2.52 -4.71 -12.08
N SER A 39 2.80 -3.84 -11.12
CA SER A 39 3.00 -4.17 -9.69
C SER A 39 1.72 -4.04 -8.86
N VAL A 40 0.56 -3.82 -9.49
CA VAL A 40 -0.72 -3.65 -8.79
C VAL A 40 -1.13 -4.90 -8.00
N GLY A 41 -0.73 -6.09 -8.49
CA GLY A 41 -0.94 -7.36 -7.80
C GLY A 41 -0.16 -7.44 -6.49
N ASP A 42 1.12 -7.04 -6.53
CA ASP A 42 1.97 -6.96 -5.34
C ASP A 42 1.47 -5.91 -4.36
N LEU A 43 1.00 -4.75 -4.85
CA LEU A 43 0.40 -3.71 -4.01
C LEU A 43 -0.83 -4.22 -3.25
N LYS A 44 -1.73 -4.95 -3.91
CA LYS A 44 -2.90 -5.56 -3.25
C LYS A 44 -2.50 -6.57 -2.18
N LYS A 45 -1.51 -7.44 -2.47
CA LYS A 45 -0.99 -8.39 -1.48
C LYS A 45 -0.39 -7.66 -0.28
N TYR A 46 0.43 -6.64 -0.54
CA TYR A 46 1.07 -5.84 0.50
C TYR A 46 0.06 -5.15 1.41
N ILE A 47 -1.01 -4.56 0.86
CA ILE A 47 -2.11 -3.98 1.65
C ILE A 47 -2.75 -5.05 2.54
N THR A 48 -3.06 -6.22 1.98
CA THR A 48 -3.72 -7.32 2.71
C THR A 48 -2.86 -7.84 3.87
N GLU A 49 -1.56 -8.05 3.62
CA GLU A 49 -0.60 -8.48 4.65
C GLU A 49 -0.42 -7.42 5.73
N MET A 50 -0.40 -6.15 5.34
CA MET A 50 -0.31 -5.02 6.27
C MET A 50 -1.59 -4.90 7.12
N GLU A 51 -2.78 -5.03 6.54
CA GLU A 51 -4.06 -5.06 7.27
C GLU A 51 -4.08 -6.21 8.28
N ALA A 52 -3.64 -7.41 7.88
CA ALA A 52 -3.57 -8.58 8.74
C ALA A 52 -2.58 -8.40 9.90
N SER A 53 -1.41 -7.81 9.63
CA SER A 53 -0.38 -7.52 10.63
C SER A 53 -0.84 -6.46 11.63
N LEU A 54 -1.47 -5.38 11.15
CA LEU A 54 -2.06 -4.33 11.99
C LEU A 54 -3.19 -4.87 12.87
N LYS A 55 -4.03 -5.75 12.32
CA LYS A 55 -5.12 -6.40 13.06
C LYS A 55 -4.62 -7.36 14.14
N THR A 56 -3.48 -8.01 13.91
CA THR A 56 -2.93 -9.03 14.82
C THR A 56 -1.99 -8.43 15.87
N GLY A 57 -1.27 -7.35 15.56
CA GLY A 57 -0.33 -6.69 16.46
C GLY A 57 -0.94 -5.71 17.48
N GLY A 58 -2.27 -5.60 17.52
CA GLY A 58 -3.01 -4.72 18.44
C GLY A 58 -3.58 -5.43 19.68
N ARG A 59 -3.04 -6.59 20.08
CA ARG A 59 -3.45 -7.31 21.29
C ARG A 59 -2.38 -7.29 22.36
#